data_AF-A0A9D6KXY3-F1
#
_entry.id   AF-A0A9D6KXY3-F1
#
_cell.length_a   1.000
_cell.length_b   1.000
_cell.length_c   1.000
_cell.angle_alpha   90.00
_cell.angle_beta   90.00
_cell.angle_gamma   90.00
#
_symmetry.space_group_name_H-M   'P 1'
#
loop_
_entity.id
_entity.type
_entity.pdbx_description
1 polymer ?
#
loop_
_entity_poly.entity_id
_entity_poly.type
_entity_poly.pdbx_seq_one_letter_code
_entity_poly.pdbx_strand_id
1 'polypeptide(L)'
;MNPTEHPSHWLNNHIVEDIRRTAAEAEVMRQLHPDQLNIIYQQRWLKMFVPKKFGGLELSIPEILRIEESLAWTDGSTAWVVTLCAGAAWFIGFLDQSLAQEVFSNDSVFFAGSGAITGSAEIIPEGYLLNGNWKYASGSLHATIFTANGVIHKNGKPLLLPNGSPVVRAFLM
;
A
#
# COMPACT_ATOMS: atom_id res chain seq x y z
N MET A 1 18.24 14.69 -25.49
CA MET A 1 17.46 14.49 -24.26
C MET A 1 16.22 15.37 -24.40
N ASN A 2 15.02 14.79 -24.44
CA ASN A 2 13.81 15.59 -24.30
C ASN A 2 13.83 16.23 -22.90
N PRO A 3 13.53 17.52 -22.74
CA PRO A 3 13.39 18.10 -21.42
C PRO A 3 12.30 17.34 -20.66
N THR A 4 12.62 16.89 -19.45
CA THR A 4 11.65 16.31 -18.54
C THR A 4 10.60 17.37 -18.22
N GLU A 5 9.35 17.15 -18.63
CA GLU A 5 8.24 18.04 -18.30
C GLU A 5 8.07 18.12 -16.78
N HIS A 6 7.80 19.33 -16.28
CA HIS A 6 7.64 19.56 -14.86
C HIS A 6 6.43 18.77 -14.29
N PRO A 7 6.51 18.17 -13.08
CA PRO A 7 5.44 17.33 -12.53
C PRO A 7 4.06 18.00 -12.44
N SER A 8 4.02 19.34 -12.30
CA SER A 8 2.75 20.08 -12.25
C SER A 8 1.81 19.88 -13.44
N HIS A 9 2.27 19.31 -14.55
CA HIS A 9 1.47 19.10 -15.75
C HIS A 9 0.67 17.78 -15.77
N TRP A 10 0.92 16.84 -14.86
CA TRP A 10 0.28 15.51 -14.89
C TRP A 10 -0.99 15.40 -14.06
N LEU A 11 -1.26 16.34 -13.17
CA LEU A 11 -2.49 16.41 -12.38
C LEU A 11 -3.31 17.62 -12.79
N ASN A 12 -4.65 17.47 -12.77
CA ASN A 12 -5.56 18.59 -13.00
C ASN A 12 -5.35 19.66 -11.91
N ASN A 13 -5.27 20.93 -12.30
CA ASN A 13 -5.09 22.05 -11.38
C ASN A 13 -6.09 22.05 -10.20
N HIS A 14 -7.36 21.69 -10.44
CA HIS A 14 -8.35 21.62 -9.37
C HIS A 14 -8.02 20.55 -8.32
N ILE A 15 -7.50 19.39 -8.75
CA ILE A 15 -7.04 18.34 -7.83
C ILE A 15 -5.86 18.84 -6.99
N VAL A 16 -4.91 19.54 -7.63
CA VAL A 16 -3.75 20.12 -6.93
C VAL A 16 -4.21 21.14 -5.88
N GLU A 17 -5.13 22.03 -6.24
CA GLU A 17 -5.69 23.05 -5.35
C GLU A 17 -6.44 22.42 -4.17
N ASP A 18 -7.27 21.40 -4.42
CA ASP A 18 -8.03 20.72 -3.36
C ASP A 18 -7.11 19.99 -2.37
N ILE A 19 -6.11 19.26 -2.85
CA ILE A 19 -5.14 18.56 -1.97
C ILE A 19 -4.34 19.57 -1.13
N ARG A 20 -3.89 20.69 -1.74
CA ARG A 20 -3.13 21.74 -1.05
C ARG A 20 -3.97 22.47 -0.01
N ARG A 21 -5.25 22.72 -0.31
CA ARG A 21 -6.18 23.40 0.62
C ARG A 21 -6.29 22.65 1.95
N THR A 22 -6.27 21.31 1.92
CA THR A 22 -6.47 20.48 3.11
C THR A 22 -5.17 20.02 3.78
N ALA A 23 -4.00 20.32 3.21
CA ALA A 23 -2.72 19.81 3.70
C ALA A 23 -2.40 20.25 5.14
N ALA A 24 -2.69 21.50 5.49
CA ALA A 24 -2.45 22.01 6.85
C ALA A 24 -3.34 21.32 7.89
N GLU A 25 -4.59 21.03 7.55
CA GLU A 25 -5.52 20.33 8.44
C GLU A 25 -5.14 18.86 8.59
N ALA A 26 -4.74 18.20 7.48
CA ALA A 26 -4.22 16.83 7.50
C ALA A 26 -3.00 16.69 8.42
N GLU A 27 -2.08 17.67 8.40
CA GLU A 27 -0.90 17.70 9.28
C GLU A 27 -1.31 17.75 10.76
N VAL A 28 -2.30 18.58 11.11
CA VAL A 28 -2.84 18.65 12.49
C VAL A 28 -3.53 17.34 12.88
N MET A 29 -4.30 16.75 11.96
CA MET A 29 -5.00 15.48 12.18
C MET A 29 -4.06 14.27 12.24
N ARG A 30 -2.84 14.39 11.71
CA ARG A 30 -1.83 13.32 11.58
C ARG A 30 -2.33 12.12 10.76
N GLN A 31 -3.20 12.40 9.79
CA GLN A 31 -3.75 11.43 8.84
C GLN A 31 -4.23 12.18 7.60
N LEU A 32 -4.52 11.46 6.52
CA LEU A 32 -5.06 12.10 5.32
C LEU A 32 -6.43 12.72 5.62
N HIS A 33 -6.66 13.91 5.07
CA HIS A 33 -7.96 14.57 5.16
C HIS A 33 -9.00 13.77 4.35
N PRO A 34 -10.28 13.69 4.79
CA PRO A 34 -11.34 13.00 4.04
C PRO A 34 -11.45 13.39 2.56
N ASP A 35 -11.26 14.67 2.23
CA ASP A 35 -11.28 15.13 0.83
C ASP A 35 -10.11 14.57 0.02
N GLN A 36 -8.90 14.48 0.61
CA GLN A 36 -7.75 13.85 -0.03
C GLN A 36 -8.03 12.37 -0.30
N LEU A 37 -8.60 11.66 0.68
CA LEU A 37 -9.00 10.26 0.51
C LEU A 37 -10.04 10.09 -0.60
N ASN A 38 -11.06 10.95 -0.64
CA ASN A 38 -12.07 10.90 -1.69
C ASN A 38 -11.46 11.09 -3.08
N ILE A 39 -10.54 12.05 -3.25
CA ILE A 39 -9.79 12.24 -4.49
C ILE A 39 -9.00 10.97 -4.83
N ILE A 40 -8.24 10.41 -3.89
CA ILE A 40 -7.44 9.19 -4.08
C ILE A 40 -8.31 8.02 -4.58
N TYR A 41 -9.50 7.83 -4.00
CA TYR A 41 -10.44 6.77 -4.42
C TYR A 41 -11.05 7.05 -5.79
N GLN A 42 -11.49 8.28 -6.06
CA GLN A 42 -12.04 8.66 -7.37
C GLN A 42 -11.03 8.46 -8.51
N GLN A 43 -9.76 8.76 -8.25
CA GLN A 43 -8.67 8.56 -9.21
C GLN A 43 -8.13 7.13 -9.23
N ARG A 44 -8.60 6.26 -8.33
CA ARG A 44 -8.14 4.87 -8.15
C ARG A 44 -6.62 4.74 -7.96
N TRP A 45 -5.99 5.74 -7.34
CA TRP A 45 -4.52 5.75 -7.22
C TRP A 45 -3.97 4.58 -6.40
N LEU A 46 -4.73 4.09 -5.41
CA LEU A 46 -4.35 2.88 -4.65
C LEU A 46 -4.40 1.58 -5.47
N LYS A 47 -5.00 1.62 -6.67
CA LYS A 47 -5.12 0.48 -7.60
C LYS A 47 -4.33 0.70 -8.89
N MET A 48 -3.35 1.61 -8.90
CA MET A 48 -2.53 1.91 -10.11
C MET A 48 -1.80 0.69 -10.67
N PHE A 49 -1.26 -0.14 -9.78
CA PHE A 49 -0.53 -1.36 -10.12
C PHE A 49 -1.42 -2.58 -10.39
N VAL A 50 -2.71 -2.50 -10.05
CA VAL A 50 -3.60 -3.65 -10.00
C VAL A 50 -4.12 -3.97 -11.42
N PRO A 51 -4.14 -5.24 -11.85
CA PRO A 51 -4.68 -5.61 -13.15
C PRO A 51 -6.14 -5.16 -13.36
N LYS A 52 -6.49 -4.81 -14.60
CA LYS A 52 -7.85 -4.34 -14.96
C LYS A 52 -8.93 -5.38 -14.67
N LYS A 53 -8.59 -6.67 -14.76
CA LYS A 53 -9.52 -7.76 -14.43
C LYS A 53 -9.98 -7.74 -12.96
N PHE A 54 -9.23 -7.09 -12.08
CA PHE A 54 -9.56 -6.88 -10.67
C PHE A 54 -10.01 -5.42 -10.38
N GLY A 55 -10.39 -4.67 -11.43
CA GLY A 55 -10.86 -3.28 -11.30
C GLY A 55 -9.76 -2.24 -11.12
N GLY A 56 -8.48 -2.62 -11.27
CA GLY A 56 -7.36 -1.69 -11.22
C GLY A 56 -7.09 -0.95 -12.52
N LEU A 57 -6.07 -0.09 -12.51
CA LEU A 57 -5.69 0.72 -13.68
C LEU A 57 -4.67 0.03 -14.58
N GLU A 58 -3.86 -0.89 -14.03
CA GLU A 58 -2.80 -1.61 -14.74
C GLU A 58 -1.86 -0.66 -15.49
N LEU A 59 -1.42 0.40 -14.81
CA LEU A 59 -0.53 1.41 -15.38
C LEU A 59 0.90 0.88 -15.47
N SER A 60 1.64 1.41 -16.45
CA SER A 60 3.08 1.17 -16.56
C SER A 60 3.86 1.95 -15.48
N ILE A 61 5.05 1.47 -15.11
CA ILE A 61 5.91 2.15 -14.14
C ILE A 61 6.16 3.62 -14.50
N PRO A 62 6.45 4.01 -15.76
CA PRO A 62 6.62 5.42 -16.10
C PRO A 62 5.36 6.29 -15.91
N GLU A 63 4.16 5.74 -16.10
CA GLU A 63 2.91 6.46 -15.85
C GLU A 63 2.69 6.66 -14.34
N ILE A 64 2.94 5.62 -13.55
CA ILE A 64 2.84 5.66 -12.08
C ILE A 64 3.82 6.69 -11.51
N LEU A 65 5.08 6.65 -11.94
CA LEU A 65 6.10 7.59 -11.47
C LEU A 65 5.71 9.04 -11.74
N ARG A 66 5.12 9.35 -12.91
CA ARG A 66 4.64 10.71 -13.21
C ARG A 66 3.53 11.14 -12.25
N ILE A 67 2.61 10.24 -11.90
CA ILE A 67 1.55 10.53 -10.91
C ILE A 67 2.18 10.78 -9.54
N GLU A 68 3.09 9.91 -9.10
CA GLU A 68 3.74 10.02 -7.78
C GLU A 68 4.59 11.28 -7.65
N GLU A 69 5.39 11.63 -8.67
CA GLU A 69 6.16 12.88 -8.71
C GLU A 69 5.25 14.12 -8.60
N SER A 70 4.09 14.05 -9.25
CA SER A 70 3.13 15.15 -9.28
C SER A 70 2.35 15.29 -7.98
N LEU A 71 2.03 14.16 -7.35
CA LEU A 71 1.52 14.15 -5.98
C LEU A 71 2.56 14.69 -5.02
N ALA A 72 3.83 14.28 -5.13
CA ALA A 72 4.89 14.74 -4.23
C ALA A 72 5.13 16.25 -4.35
N TRP A 73 5.03 16.79 -5.56
CA TRP A 73 5.05 18.24 -5.78
C TRP A 73 3.82 18.97 -5.23
N THR A 74 2.68 18.28 -5.13
CA THR A 74 1.42 18.83 -4.62
C THR A 74 1.41 18.84 -3.09
N ASP A 75 1.60 17.66 -2.48
CA ASP A 75 1.66 17.40 -1.04
C ASP A 75 2.44 16.10 -0.77
N GLY A 76 3.53 16.20 -0.01
CA GLY A 76 4.44 15.08 0.25
C GLY A 76 3.80 13.94 1.04
N SER A 77 2.92 14.24 1.99
CA SER A 77 2.25 13.24 2.83
C SER A 77 1.27 12.39 2.03
N THR A 78 0.45 13.03 1.19
CA THR A 78 -0.47 12.35 0.26
C THR A 78 0.31 11.47 -0.71
N ALA A 79 1.38 11.98 -1.30
CA ALA A 79 2.24 11.21 -2.20
C ALA A 79 2.82 9.97 -1.52
N TRP A 80 3.40 10.13 -0.33
CA TRP A 80 4.01 9.05 0.41
C TRP A 80 3.01 7.93 0.74
N VAL A 81 1.80 8.28 1.17
CA VAL A 81 0.74 7.32 1.45
C VAL A 81 0.30 6.61 0.17
N VAL A 82 0.01 7.34 -0.91
CA VAL A 82 -0.39 6.73 -2.19
C VAL A 82 0.67 5.76 -2.70
N THR A 83 1.95 6.16 -2.72
CA THR A 83 3.06 5.33 -3.19
C THR A 83 3.18 4.03 -2.41
N LEU A 84 3.23 4.10 -1.07
CA LEU A 84 3.39 2.88 -0.27
C LEU A 84 2.16 1.97 -0.36
N CYS A 85 0.96 2.53 -0.34
CA CYS A 85 -0.28 1.76 -0.33
C CYS A 85 -0.59 1.15 -1.71
N ALA A 86 -0.35 1.89 -2.80
CA ALA A 86 -0.44 1.34 -4.15
C ALA A 86 0.65 0.29 -4.42
N GLY A 87 1.87 0.53 -3.92
CA GLY A 87 2.96 -0.44 -3.98
C GLY A 87 2.65 -1.73 -3.22
N ALA A 88 2.00 -1.65 -2.06
CA ALA A 88 1.51 -2.83 -1.35
C ALA A 88 0.45 -3.60 -2.16
N ALA A 89 -0.44 -2.90 -2.86
CA ALA A 89 -1.45 -3.52 -3.73
C ALA A 89 -0.85 -4.25 -4.95
N TRP A 90 0.36 -3.89 -5.41
CA TRP A 90 1.06 -4.60 -6.49
C TRP A 90 1.29 -6.09 -6.19
N PHE A 91 1.41 -6.46 -4.90
CA PHE A 91 1.56 -7.86 -4.50
C PHE A 91 0.35 -8.74 -4.80
N ILE A 92 -0.76 -8.19 -5.29
CA ILE A 92 -1.90 -8.94 -5.84
C ILE A 92 -1.48 -10.03 -6.83
N GLY A 93 -0.39 -9.81 -7.59
CA GLY A 93 0.14 -10.79 -8.54
C GLY A 93 0.61 -12.11 -7.92
N PHE A 94 0.77 -12.16 -6.59
CA PHE A 94 1.20 -13.34 -5.84
C PHE A 94 0.07 -13.98 -5.02
N LEU A 95 -1.13 -13.40 -5.03
CA LEU A 95 -2.29 -13.94 -4.34
C LEU A 95 -2.99 -15.01 -5.17
N ASP A 96 -3.71 -15.92 -4.49
CA ASP A 96 -4.69 -16.75 -5.16
C ASP A 96 -5.72 -15.87 -5.89
N GLN A 97 -6.18 -16.29 -7.07
CA GLN A 97 -7.07 -15.46 -7.90
C GLN A 97 -8.41 -15.18 -7.21
N SER A 98 -8.94 -16.13 -6.44
CA SER A 98 -10.20 -15.94 -5.72
C SER A 98 -10.04 -14.91 -4.60
N LEU A 99 -8.94 -14.98 -3.84
CA LEU A 99 -8.61 -14.00 -2.81
C LEU A 99 -8.37 -12.60 -3.42
N ALA A 100 -7.64 -12.53 -4.54
CA ALA A 100 -7.44 -11.27 -5.25
C ALA A 100 -8.77 -10.65 -5.68
N GLN A 101 -9.70 -11.45 -6.21
CA GLN A 101 -11.02 -10.98 -6.62
C GLN A 101 -11.84 -10.48 -5.43
N GLU A 102 -11.82 -11.21 -4.30
CA GLU A 102 -12.50 -10.83 -3.07
C GLU A 102 -11.98 -9.49 -2.54
N VAL A 103 -10.67 -9.39 -2.35
CA VAL A 103 -10.00 -8.21 -1.79
C VAL A 103 -10.27 -6.95 -2.62
N PHE A 104 -10.13 -7.05 -3.95
CA PHE A 104 -10.24 -5.88 -4.83
C PHE A 104 -11.67 -5.58 -5.29
N SER A 105 -12.65 -6.40 -4.89
CA SER A 105 -14.08 -6.08 -5.06
C SER A 105 -14.52 -4.83 -4.28
N ASN A 106 -13.78 -4.46 -3.23
CA ASN A 106 -13.93 -3.20 -2.53
C ASN A 106 -13.22 -2.08 -3.33
N ASP A 107 -13.98 -1.10 -3.82
CA ASP A 107 -13.44 0.05 -4.55
C ASP A 107 -12.54 0.95 -3.69
N SER A 108 -12.77 0.96 -2.38
CA SER A 108 -11.97 1.71 -1.40
C SER A 108 -10.96 0.83 -0.65
N VAL A 109 -10.54 -0.30 -1.25
CA VAL A 109 -9.51 -1.15 -0.64
C VAL A 109 -8.22 -0.35 -0.39
N PHE A 110 -7.70 -0.47 0.82
CA PHE A 110 -6.58 0.33 1.30
C PHE A 110 -5.60 -0.58 2.04
N PHE A 111 -4.46 -0.84 1.42
CA PHE A 111 -3.40 -1.66 1.99
C PHE A 111 -2.48 -0.77 2.83
N ALA A 112 -2.22 -1.17 4.07
CA ALA A 112 -1.15 -0.59 4.87
C ALA A 112 -0.35 -1.71 5.55
N GLY A 113 0.88 -1.44 5.95
CA GLY A 113 1.68 -2.44 6.63
C GLY A 113 3.15 -2.14 6.60
N SER A 114 3.95 -3.14 6.94
CA SER A 114 5.40 -3.01 7.00
C SER A 114 6.07 -4.25 6.42
N GLY A 115 7.12 -4.03 5.63
CA GLY A 115 8.01 -5.09 5.17
C GLY A 115 8.96 -5.62 6.26
N ALA A 116 8.99 -4.98 7.44
CA ALA A 116 9.88 -5.38 8.53
C ALA A 116 9.54 -6.77 9.07
N ILE A 117 10.57 -7.61 9.26
CA ILE A 117 10.42 -8.97 9.80
C ILE A 117 10.51 -8.90 11.33
N THR A 118 9.52 -8.28 11.96
CA THR A 118 9.47 -8.06 13.42
C THR A 118 8.37 -8.87 14.12
N GLY A 119 7.66 -9.73 13.39
CA GLY A 119 6.73 -10.69 13.98
C GLY A 119 7.20 -12.14 13.90
N SER A 120 6.48 -12.98 14.64
CA SER A 120 6.57 -14.43 14.60
C SER A 120 5.19 -15.01 14.28
N ALA A 121 5.18 -16.09 13.51
CA ALA A 121 3.97 -16.80 13.10
C ALA A 121 4.10 -18.27 13.51
N GLU A 122 3.46 -18.65 14.62
CA GLU A 122 3.44 -20.04 15.09
C GLU A 122 2.46 -20.85 14.22
N ILE A 123 2.90 -21.99 13.70
CA ILE A 123 2.02 -22.93 12.99
C ILE A 123 1.02 -23.51 13.98
N ILE A 124 -0.26 -23.32 13.70
CA ILE A 124 -1.39 -23.90 14.43
C ILE A 124 -2.24 -24.76 13.47
N PRO A 125 -3.12 -25.64 13.97
CA PRO A 125 -3.88 -26.55 13.10
C PRO A 125 -4.66 -25.86 11.97
N GLU A 126 -5.18 -24.65 12.21
CA GLU A 126 -5.98 -23.88 11.27
C GLU A 126 -5.18 -22.85 10.45
N GLY A 127 -3.85 -22.80 10.60
CA GLY A 127 -3.00 -21.85 9.88
C GLY A 127 -1.86 -21.32 10.74
N TYR A 128 -1.88 -20.02 11.01
CA TYR A 128 -0.79 -19.34 11.73
C TYR A 128 -1.34 -18.40 12.81
N LEU A 129 -0.73 -18.44 13.99
CA LEU A 129 -0.90 -17.40 15.01
C LEU A 129 0.21 -16.36 14.86
N LEU A 130 -0.13 -15.21 14.27
CA LEU A 130 0.80 -14.11 14.06
C LEU A 130 0.85 -13.18 15.28
N ASN A 131 2.05 -12.90 15.80
CA ASN A 131 2.30 -11.94 16.88
C ASN A 131 3.47 -11.04 16.52
N GLY A 132 3.39 -9.75 16.86
CA GLY A 132 4.49 -8.83 16.64
C GLY A 132 4.11 -7.37 16.79
N ASN A 133 5.11 -6.51 16.56
CA ASN A 133 4.93 -5.08 16.42
C ASN A 133 5.64 -4.62 15.15
N TRP A 134 4.89 -4.05 14.22
CA TRP A 134 5.42 -3.53 12.96
C TRP A 134 5.36 -2.01 12.98
N LYS A 135 6.54 -1.40 13.03
CA LYS A 135 6.64 0.06 12.93
C LYS A 135 6.50 0.49 11.49
N TYR A 136 5.96 1.70 11.33
CA TYR A 136 5.77 2.39 10.06
C TYR A 136 4.83 1.63 9.13
N ALA A 137 3.53 1.85 9.33
CA ALA A 137 2.47 1.43 8.42
C ALA A 137 1.74 2.68 7.94
N SER A 138 2.32 3.37 6.95
CA SER A 138 1.72 4.60 6.39
C SER A 138 0.29 4.32 5.91
N GLY A 139 -0.63 5.22 6.24
CA GLY A 139 -2.05 5.05 5.92
C GLY A 139 -2.79 4.02 6.79
N SER A 140 -2.19 3.50 7.87
CA SER A 140 -2.81 2.48 8.74
C SER A 140 -4.18 2.86 9.30
N LEU A 141 -4.43 4.15 9.56
CA LEU A 141 -5.73 4.63 10.04
C LEU A 141 -6.85 4.51 9.00
N HIS A 142 -6.50 4.26 7.74
CA HIS A 142 -7.44 4.07 6.63
C HIS A 142 -7.43 2.64 6.10
N ALA A 143 -6.57 1.78 6.64
CA ALA A 143 -6.35 0.44 6.11
C ALA A 143 -7.60 -0.42 6.24
N THR A 144 -7.98 -1.04 5.13
CA THR A 144 -8.97 -2.13 5.13
C THR A 144 -8.28 -3.48 5.23
N ILE A 145 -6.98 -3.53 4.89
CA ILE A 145 -6.14 -4.71 4.89
C ILE A 145 -4.75 -4.34 5.40
N PHE A 146 -4.22 -5.17 6.29
CA PHE A 146 -2.85 -5.07 6.76
C PHE A 146 -1.93 -6.11 6.10
N THR A 147 -0.72 -5.69 5.74
CA THR A 147 0.38 -6.58 5.36
C THR A 147 1.42 -6.65 6.47
N ALA A 148 1.82 -7.84 6.86
CA ALA A 148 2.83 -8.03 7.91
C ALA A 148 3.76 -9.20 7.59
N ASN A 149 5.06 -9.05 7.89
CA ASN A 149 6.04 -10.12 7.72
C ASN A 149 6.38 -10.78 9.06
N GLY A 150 6.42 -12.12 9.05
CA GLY A 150 6.73 -12.91 10.25
C GLY A 150 7.67 -14.08 9.97
N VAL A 151 8.54 -14.38 10.93
CA VAL A 151 9.30 -15.63 10.96
C VAL A 151 8.35 -16.77 11.33
N ILE A 152 8.35 -17.84 10.54
CA ILE A 152 7.54 -19.03 10.82
C ILE A 152 8.16 -19.81 11.98
N HIS A 153 7.35 -20.13 12.99
CA HIS A 153 7.73 -20.97 14.12
C HIS A 153 6.93 -22.28 14.11
N LYS A 154 7.55 -23.34 14.62
CA LYS A 154 6.91 -24.63 14.89
C LYS A 154 7.35 -25.13 16.26
N ASN A 155 6.39 -25.38 17.14
CA ASN A 155 6.60 -25.72 18.54
C ASN A 155 7.50 -24.68 19.24
N GLY A 156 7.25 -23.40 18.99
CA GLY A 156 7.97 -22.28 19.60
C GLY A 156 9.39 -22.03 19.06
N LYS A 157 9.85 -22.80 18.07
CA LYS A 157 11.19 -22.63 17.46
C LYS A 157 11.09 -22.13 16.01
N PRO A 158 11.98 -21.23 15.55
CA PRO A 158 12.02 -20.83 14.15
C PRO A 158 12.20 -22.04 13.23
N LEU A 159 11.36 -22.12 12.19
CA LEU A 159 11.54 -23.05 11.10
C LEU A 159 12.67 -22.53 10.20
N LEU A 160 13.62 -23.39 9.85
CA LEU A 160 14.80 -23.00 9.07
C LEU A 160 14.76 -23.60 7.67
N LEU A 161 15.29 -22.84 6.71
CA LEU A 161 15.63 -23.31 5.37
C LEU A 161 16.90 -24.20 5.43
N PRO A 162 17.22 -24.97 4.38
CA PRO A 162 18.42 -25.82 4.34
C PRO A 162 19.74 -25.07 4.56
N ASN A 163 19.79 -23.78 4.24
CA ASN A 163 20.95 -22.90 4.46
C ASN A 163 21.03 -22.33 5.90
N GLY A 164 20.12 -22.72 6.79
CA GLY A 164 20.07 -22.29 8.18
C GLY A 164 19.36 -20.95 8.43
N SER A 165 18.90 -20.23 7.39
CA SER A 165 18.15 -18.98 7.60
C SER A 165 16.68 -19.24 7.97
N PRO A 166 16.03 -18.35 8.75
CA PRO A 166 14.62 -18.53 9.10
C PRO A 166 13.70 -18.49 7.88
N VAL A 167 12.63 -19.28 7.92
CA VAL A 167 11.53 -19.20 6.96
C VAL A 167 10.70 -17.97 7.28
N VAL A 168 10.56 -17.06 6.32
CA VAL A 168 9.74 -15.84 6.45
C VAL A 168 8.54 -15.94 5.51
N ARG A 169 7.39 -15.44 5.97
CA ARG A 169 6.19 -15.25 5.14
C ARG A 169 5.61 -13.86 5.34
N ALA A 170 4.99 -13.37 4.28
CA ALA A 170 4.10 -12.22 4.31
C ALA A 170 2.68 -12.71 4.61
N PHE A 171 1.97 -11.95 5.42
CA PHE A 171 0.60 -12.20 5.85
C PHE A 171 -0.28 -11.05 5.39
N LEU A 172 -1.49 -11.40 4.95
CA LEU A 172 -2.59 -10.49 4.67
C LEU A 172 -3.63 -10.66 5.77
N MET A 173 -4.12 -9.57 6.37
CA MET A 173 -5.04 -9.59 7.50
C MET A 173 -6.09 -8.49 7.41
#